data_AF-A0A821L9H0-F1
#
_entry.id   AF-A0A821L9H0-F1
#
_cell.length_a   1.000
_cell.length_b   1.000
_cell.length_c   1.000
_cell.angle_alpha   90.00
_cell.angle_beta   90.00
_cell.angle_gamma   90.00
#
_symmetry.space_group_name_H-M   'P 1'
#
loop_
_entity.id
_entity.type
_entity.pdbx_description
1 polymer ?
#
loop_
_entity_poly.entity_id
_entity_poly.type
_entity_poly.pdbx_seq_one_letter_code
_entity_poly.pdbx_strand_id
1 'polypeptide(L)'
;AYVTRSDGGIYILGQLETNVQIYTQRSSSKYSILNRGWKGTYELISLSSMNSHDWLAFVHSSFRQPKEVYFVDNINELRMAKMITNENQLFTRRNLPETKVYQWINNEDHRMIERILYYPPGKFELQNLPVLVFIHGGPYSASINRFQASTNYWASLAASEGWLVLELVYRHMIVVNLIQFVHY
;
A
#
# COMPACT_ATOMS: atom_id res chain seq x y z
N ALA A 1 6.60 -11.92 2.50
CA ALA A 1 5.95 -13.24 2.73
C ALA A 1 5.93 -14.02 1.41
N TYR A 2 5.90 -15.34 1.47
CA TYR A 2 5.82 -16.19 0.29
C TYR A 2 4.99 -17.45 0.58
N VAL A 3 4.51 -18.12 -0.47
CA VAL A 3 3.86 -19.44 -0.43
C VAL A 3 4.48 -20.36 -1.47
N THR A 4 4.59 -21.65 -1.16
CA THR A 4 5.25 -22.65 -2.00
C THR A 4 4.24 -23.42 -2.84
N ARG A 5 4.50 -23.50 -4.14
CA ARG A 5 3.69 -24.19 -5.14
C ARG A 5 4.05 -25.67 -5.20
N SER A 6 3.14 -26.51 -5.67
CA SER A 6 3.39 -27.96 -5.80
C SER A 6 4.52 -28.30 -6.77
N ASP A 7 4.84 -27.41 -7.71
CA ASP A 7 5.95 -27.56 -8.66
C ASP A 7 7.32 -27.12 -8.10
N GLY A 8 7.40 -26.76 -6.82
CA GLY A 8 8.61 -26.27 -6.16
C GLY A 8 8.90 -24.79 -6.40
N GLY A 9 8.11 -24.09 -7.21
CA GLY A 9 8.15 -22.63 -7.33
C GLY A 9 7.51 -21.94 -6.13
N ILE A 10 7.59 -20.61 -6.10
CA ILE A 10 7.00 -19.77 -5.04
C ILE A 10 6.23 -18.59 -5.62
N TYR A 11 5.17 -18.19 -4.91
CA TYR A 11 4.59 -16.85 -5.02
C TYR A 11 5.13 -15.98 -3.89
N ILE A 12 5.57 -14.76 -4.20
CA ILE A 12 6.22 -13.83 -3.27
C ILE A 12 5.47 -12.51 -3.28
N LEU A 13 5.24 -11.93 -2.10
CA LEU A 13 4.83 -10.54 -1.97
C LEU A 13 6.07 -9.65 -1.99
N GLY A 14 6.20 -8.83 -3.02
CA GLY A 14 7.31 -7.89 -3.21
C GLY A 14 6.82 -6.46 -3.25
N GLN A 15 7.53 -5.55 -2.58
CA GLN A 15 7.25 -4.11 -2.67
C GLN A 15 8.02 -3.51 -3.85
N LEU A 16 7.31 -2.77 -4.70
CA LEU A 16 7.86 -1.88 -5.71
C LEU A 16 7.15 -0.54 -5.57
N GLU A 17 7.94 0.52 -5.35
CA GLU A 17 7.42 1.85 -5.01
C GLU A 17 6.50 1.77 -3.77
N THR A 18 5.33 2.39 -3.87
CA THR A 18 4.28 2.32 -2.84
C THR A 18 3.43 1.04 -2.93
N ASN A 19 3.62 0.16 -3.93
CA ASN A 19 2.75 -0.99 -4.12
C ASN A 19 3.43 -2.27 -3.60
N VAL A 20 2.67 -3.14 -2.96
CA VAL A 20 3.09 -4.54 -2.71
C VAL A 20 2.34 -5.41 -3.69
N GLN A 21 3.04 -6.22 -4.48
CA GLN A 21 2.48 -7.01 -5.58
C GLN A 21 2.89 -8.49 -5.47
N ILE A 22 2.19 -9.37 -6.19
CA ILE A 22 2.49 -10.80 -6.22
C ILE A 22 3.45 -11.10 -7.38
N TYR A 23 4.58 -11.71 -7.06
CA TYR A 23 5.58 -12.18 -8.01
C TYR A 23 5.65 -13.71 -8.01
N THR A 24 6.00 -14.31 -9.13
CA THR A 24 6.29 -15.74 -9.24
C THR A 24 7.77 -15.97 -9.47
N GLN A 25 8.36 -16.89 -8.71
CA GLN A 25 9.72 -17.36 -8.93
C GLN A 25 9.70 -18.88 -9.04
N ARG A 26 10.15 -19.41 -10.19
CA ARG A 26 10.13 -20.85 -10.46
C ARG A 26 11.28 -21.60 -9.80
N SER A 27 12.41 -20.94 -9.60
CA SER A 27 13.59 -21.47 -8.90
C SER A 27 14.45 -20.32 -8.38
N SER A 28 15.31 -20.59 -7.41
CA SER A 28 16.23 -19.60 -6.82
C SER A 28 17.17 -18.95 -7.85
N SER A 29 17.49 -19.67 -8.93
CA SER A 29 18.34 -19.20 -10.02
C SER A 29 17.62 -18.38 -11.10
N LYS A 30 16.29 -18.21 -10.99
CA LYS A 30 15.49 -17.47 -11.97
C LYS A 30 14.98 -16.17 -11.36
N TYR A 31 14.84 -15.15 -12.22
CA TYR A 31 14.23 -13.88 -11.86
C TYR A 31 12.75 -14.06 -11.48
N SER A 32 12.30 -13.21 -10.55
CA SER A 32 10.90 -13.11 -10.17
C SER A 32 10.11 -12.35 -11.24
N ILE A 33 8.97 -12.90 -11.63
CA ILE A 33 8.07 -12.32 -12.65
C ILE A 33 6.88 -11.70 -11.93
N LEU A 34 6.58 -10.44 -12.22
CA LEU A 34 5.38 -9.77 -11.71
C LEU A 34 4.12 -10.40 -12.29
N ASN A 35 3.19 -10.83 -11.43
CA ASN A 35 1.85 -11.20 -11.85
C ASN A 35 0.98 -9.94 -11.89
N ARG A 36 0.39 -9.64 -13.05
CA ARG A 36 -0.30 -8.37 -13.27
C ARG A 36 -1.66 -8.36 -12.56
N GLY A 37 -1.70 -7.76 -11.38
CA GLY A 37 -2.93 -7.50 -10.62
C GLY A 37 -3.35 -6.02 -10.62
N TRP A 38 -4.16 -5.65 -9.63
CA TRP A 38 -4.47 -4.28 -9.25
C TRP A 38 -3.29 -3.58 -8.55
N LYS A 39 -3.19 -2.25 -8.69
CA LYS A 39 -2.34 -1.43 -7.81
C LYS A 39 -2.82 -1.54 -6.36
N GLY A 40 -1.95 -1.24 -5.40
CA GLY A 40 -2.24 -1.37 -3.98
C GLY A 40 -1.32 -2.35 -3.29
N THR A 41 -1.80 -2.91 -2.20
CA THR A 41 -1.06 -3.82 -1.33
C THR A 41 -1.77 -5.15 -1.24
N TYR A 42 -1.10 -6.21 -1.70
CA TYR A 42 -1.47 -7.58 -1.41
C TYR A 42 -0.83 -8.01 -0.09
N GLU A 43 -1.61 -8.68 0.77
CA GLU A 43 -1.22 -9.14 2.11
C GLU A 43 -1.78 -10.56 2.34
N LEU A 44 -1.25 -11.28 3.33
CA LEU A 44 -1.80 -12.55 3.82
C LEU A 44 -2.13 -13.57 2.72
N ILE A 45 -1.20 -13.77 1.79
CA ILE A 45 -1.35 -14.75 0.71
C ILE A 45 -1.38 -16.19 1.25
N SER A 46 -2.33 -16.98 0.76
CA SER A 46 -2.46 -18.41 1.02
C SER A 46 -2.66 -19.15 -0.31
N LEU A 47 -2.18 -20.38 -0.39
CA LEU A 47 -2.21 -21.20 -1.58
C LEU A 47 -2.72 -22.60 -1.24
N SER A 48 -3.60 -23.12 -2.08
CA SER A 48 -3.93 -24.55 -2.15
C SER A 48 -3.59 -25.04 -3.56
N SER A 49 -2.95 -26.20 -3.66
CA SER A 49 -2.56 -26.78 -4.95
C SER A 49 -3.09 -28.22 -5.05
N MET A 50 -3.75 -28.55 -6.15
CA MET A 50 -4.17 -29.93 -6.47
C MET A 50 -4.01 -30.17 -7.97
N ASN A 51 -3.40 -31.28 -8.36
CA ASN A 51 -3.21 -31.67 -9.76
C ASN A 51 -2.60 -30.55 -10.65
N SER A 52 -1.58 -29.86 -10.13
CA SER A 52 -0.91 -28.73 -10.80
C SER A 52 -1.80 -27.49 -11.03
N HIS A 53 -2.94 -27.41 -10.35
CA HIS A 53 -3.82 -26.25 -10.35
C HIS A 53 -3.70 -25.54 -8.99
N ASP A 54 -3.52 -24.23 -9.02
CA ASP A 54 -3.19 -23.38 -7.88
C ASP A 54 -4.36 -22.43 -7.56
N TRP A 55 -5.00 -22.60 -6.40
CA TRP A 55 -5.99 -21.66 -5.87
C TRP A 55 -5.36 -20.73 -4.85
N LEU A 56 -5.52 -19.43 -5.05
CA LEU A 56 -4.97 -18.40 -4.18
C LEU A 56 -6.07 -17.65 -3.45
N ALA A 57 -5.86 -17.45 -2.16
CA ALA A 57 -6.58 -16.46 -1.37
C ALA A 57 -5.60 -15.39 -0.89
N PHE A 58 -6.02 -14.14 -0.84
CA PHE A 58 -5.20 -13.03 -0.37
C PHE A 58 -6.06 -11.90 0.16
N VAL A 59 -5.49 -11.05 1.00
CA VAL A 59 -6.07 -9.75 1.33
C VAL A 59 -5.53 -8.72 0.35
N HIS A 60 -6.41 -7.87 -0.18
CA HIS A 60 -6.00 -6.72 -0.97
C HIS A 60 -6.64 -5.45 -0.44
N SER A 61 -5.90 -4.35 -0.53
CA SER A 61 -6.41 -3.01 -0.32
C SER A 61 -5.66 -1.99 -1.16
N SER A 62 -6.23 -0.82 -1.29
CA SER A 62 -5.59 0.38 -1.82
C SER A 62 -6.04 1.57 -1.01
N PHE A 63 -5.55 2.76 -1.31
CA PHE A 63 -6.01 3.96 -0.61
C PHE A 63 -7.54 4.15 -0.57
N ARG A 64 -8.24 3.78 -1.65
CA ARG A 64 -9.71 3.93 -1.77
C ARG A 64 -10.48 2.64 -1.53
N GLN A 65 -9.78 1.53 -1.33
CA GLN A 65 -10.38 0.20 -1.22
C GLN A 65 -9.98 -0.41 0.11
N PRO A 66 -10.92 -0.51 1.06
CA PRO A 66 -10.68 -1.19 2.33
C PRO A 66 -10.19 -2.62 2.14
N LYS A 67 -9.55 -3.15 3.18
CA LYS A 67 -9.05 -4.53 3.19
C LYS A 67 -10.21 -5.50 3.03
N GLU A 68 -10.15 -6.33 2.01
CA GLU A 68 -11.06 -7.45 1.82
C GLU A 68 -10.29 -8.68 1.38
N VAL A 69 -10.87 -9.85 1.57
CA VAL A 69 -10.33 -11.13 1.13
C VAL A 69 -10.81 -11.40 -0.29
N TYR A 70 -9.86 -11.81 -1.14
CA TYR A 70 -10.08 -12.16 -2.53
C TYR A 70 -9.62 -13.59 -2.79
N PHE A 71 -10.22 -14.18 -3.81
CA PHE A 71 -9.93 -15.52 -4.28
C PHE A 71 -9.71 -15.52 -5.79
N VAL A 72 -8.73 -16.28 -6.26
CA VAL A 72 -8.50 -16.55 -7.69
C VAL A 72 -8.01 -17.98 -7.87
N ASP A 73 -8.47 -18.65 -8.91
CA ASP A 73 -8.07 -20.02 -9.30
C ASP A 73 -6.99 -20.04 -10.39
N ASN A 74 -6.61 -18.87 -10.91
CA ASN A 74 -5.52 -18.68 -11.86
C ASN A 74 -4.77 -17.37 -11.58
N ILE A 75 -3.48 -17.46 -11.24
CA ILE A 75 -2.64 -16.28 -10.97
C ILE A 75 -2.59 -15.29 -12.15
N ASN A 76 -2.78 -15.75 -13.39
CA ASN A 76 -2.79 -14.86 -14.56
C ASN A 76 -4.06 -14.00 -14.64
N GLU A 77 -5.07 -14.33 -13.82
CA GLU A 77 -6.38 -13.67 -13.78
C GLU A 77 -6.55 -12.85 -12.49
N LEU A 78 -5.46 -12.41 -11.85
CA LEU A 78 -5.52 -11.61 -10.60
C LEU A 78 -6.47 -10.41 -10.66
N ARG A 79 -6.64 -9.78 -11.83
CA ARG A 79 -7.57 -8.65 -12.03
C ARG A 79 -9.04 -9.06 -12.01
N MET A 80 -9.33 -10.35 -12.17
CA MET A 80 -10.65 -10.96 -12.13
C MET A 80 -10.90 -11.68 -10.80
N ALA A 81 -9.98 -11.57 -9.83
CA ALA A 81 -10.13 -12.19 -8.53
C ALA A 81 -11.46 -11.79 -7.87
N LYS A 82 -12.15 -12.79 -7.33
CA LYS A 82 -13.45 -12.62 -6.70
C LYS A 82 -13.27 -12.16 -5.26
N MET A 83 -13.88 -11.04 -4.90
CA MET A 83 -14.02 -10.62 -3.51
C MET A 83 -14.95 -11.59 -2.78
N ILE A 84 -14.50 -12.16 -1.66
CA ILE A 84 -15.28 -13.15 -0.88
C ILE A 84 -15.72 -12.63 0.50
N THR A 85 -15.33 -11.39 0.86
CA THR A 85 -15.79 -10.67 2.04
C THR A 85 -16.26 -9.27 1.68
N ASN A 86 -17.09 -8.64 2.52
CA ASN A 86 -17.52 -7.25 2.34
C ASN A 86 -17.72 -6.57 3.71
N GLU A 87 -16.82 -6.89 4.65
CA GLU A 87 -16.95 -6.49 6.05
C GLU A 87 -16.66 -5.00 6.26
N ASN A 88 -15.85 -4.41 5.39
CA ASN A 88 -15.39 -3.03 5.50
C ASN A 88 -16.20 -2.05 4.64
N GLN A 89 -17.35 -2.46 4.11
CA GLN A 89 -18.22 -1.62 3.27
C GLN A 89 -18.67 -0.31 3.93
N LEU A 90 -18.64 -0.22 5.26
CA LEU A 90 -19.01 1.03 5.93
C LEU A 90 -18.05 2.17 5.57
N PHE A 91 -16.77 1.88 5.33
CA PHE A 91 -15.79 2.89 4.93
C PHE A 91 -16.03 3.43 3.53
N THR A 92 -16.62 2.64 2.62
CA THR A 92 -16.91 3.09 1.25
C THR A 92 -18.08 4.07 1.18
N ARG A 93 -18.83 4.24 2.29
CA ARG A 93 -19.97 5.15 2.42
C ARG A 93 -19.62 6.43 3.17
N ARG A 94 -18.37 6.61 3.58
CA ARG A 94 -17.89 7.80 4.30
C ARG A 94 -17.19 8.73 3.32
N ASN A 95 -17.25 10.02 3.62
CA ASN A 95 -16.43 11.01 2.94
C ASN A 95 -15.01 10.95 3.52
N LEU A 96 -14.19 10.02 3.00
CA LEU A 96 -12.82 9.80 3.46
C LEU A 96 -11.85 10.77 2.80
N PRO A 97 -10.69 11.04 3.42
CA PRO A 97 -9.59 11.74 2.78
C PRO A 97 -9.20 11.14 1.43
N GLU A 98 -8.87 12.01 0.48
CA GLU A 98 -8.37 11.58 -0.82
C GLU A 98 -6.85 11.57 -0.81
N THR A 99 -6.25 10.47 -1.24
CA THR A 99 -4.80 10.30 -1.18
C THR A 99 -4.15 10.29 -2.55
N LYS A 100 -2.91 10.77 -2.64
CA LYS A 100 -2.08 10.56 -3.83
C LYS A 100 -0.62 10.30 -3.49
N VAL A 101 0.07 9.60 -4.38
CA VAL A 101 1.53 9.52 -4.33
C VAL A 101 2.08 10.84 -4.84
N TYR A 102 2.96 11.46 -4.05
CA TYR A 102 3.71 12.65 -4.40
C TYR A 102 5.18 12.28 -4.61
N GLN A 103 5.74 12.69 -5.75
CA GLN A 103 7.10 12.34 -6.13
C GLN A 103 7.91 13.61 -6.39
N TRP A 104 9.16 13.63 -5.95
CA TRP A 104 10.12 14.68 -6.30
C TRP A 104 11.53 14.11 -6.37
N ILE A 105 12.41 14.78 -7.12
CA ILE A 105 13.83 14.49 -7.13
C ILE A 105 14.49 15.28 -6.01
N ASN A 106 15.23 14.60 -5.14
CA ASN A 106 16.05 15.28 -4.14
C ASN A 106 17.21 15.99 -4.84
N ASN A 107 17.41 17.27 -4.53
CA ASN A 107 18.47 18.06 -5.16
C ASN A 107 19.87 17.67 -4.69
N GLU A 108 20.02 17.06 -3.51
CA GLU A 108 21.33 16.71 -2.95
C GLU A 108 21.89 15.39 -3.52
N ASP A 109 21.06 14.36 -3.62
CA ASP A 109 21.49 13.01 -4.06
C ASP A 109 20.86 12.57 -5.39
N HIS A 110 20.06 13.44 -6.02
CA HIS A 110 19.34 13.21 -7.28
C HIS A 110 18.45 11.95 -7.29
N ARG A 111 18.09 11.43 -6.11
CA ARG A 111 17.20 10.27 -6.01
C ARG A 111 15.75 10.70 -6.07
N MET A 112 14.94 9.88 -6.75
CA MET A 112 13.48 9.95 -6.66
C MET A 112 13.07 9.69 -5.20
N ILE A 113 12.24 10.57 -4.65
CA ILE A 113 11.57 10.41 -3.38
C ILE A 113 10.08 10.30 -3.65
N GLU A 114 9.45 9.27 -3.09
CA GLU A 114 8.01 9.06 -3.15
C GLU A 114 7.41 9.16 -1.76
N ARG A 115 6.29 9.87 -1.62
CA ARG A 115 5.54 10.03 -0.37
C ARG A 115 4.04 10.00 -0.63
N ILE A 116 3.26 9.99 0.45
CA ILE A 116 1.80 9.96 0.37
C ILE A 116 1.26 11.28 0.90
N LEU A 117 0.41 11.93 0.11
CA LEU A 117 -0.38 13.07 0.54
C LEU A 117 -1.81 12.62 0.83
N TYR A 118 -2.37 13.09 1.94
CA TYR A 118 -3.79 12.95 2.29
C TYR A 118 -4.43 14.33 2.23
N TYR A 119 -5.39 14.50 1.33
CA TYR A 119 -6.20 15.70 1.21
C TYR A 119 -7.44 15.57 2.08
N PRO A 120 -7.89 16.67 2.71
CA PRO A 120 -9.16 16.69 3.40
C PRO A 120 -10.32 16.31 2.46
N PRO A 121 -11.38 15.71 3.00
CA PRO A 121 -12.56 15.37 2.21
C PRO A 121 -13.11 16.60 1.46
N GLY A 122 -13.33 16.46 0.15
CA GLY A 122 -13.83 17.54 -0.71
C GLY A 122 -12.81 18.65 -1.05
N LYS A 123 -11.53 18.49 -0.69
CA LYS A 123 -10.45 19.46 -0.97
C LYS A 123 -9.32 18.88 -1.81
N PHE A 124 -9.60 17.85 -2.63
CA PHE A 124 -8.58 17.20 -3.44
C PHE A 124 -7.89 18.19 -4.38
N GLU A 125 -6.55 18.20 -4.34
CA GLU A 125 -5.67 19.11 -5.08
C GLU A 125 -5.87 20.61 -4.79
N LEU A 126 -6.64 20.97 -3.77
CA LEU A 126 -6.75 22.36 -3.33
C LEU A 126 -5.40 22.83 -2.78
N GLN A 127 -5.00 24.04 -3.18
CA GLN A 127 -3.76 24.68 -2.75
C GLN A 127 -3.96 25.47 -1.45
N ASN A 128 -2.86 25.86 -0.80
CA ASN A 128 -2.84 26.71 0.40
C ASN A 128 -3.64 26.14 1.57
N LEU A 129 -3.65 24.81 1.70
CA LEU A 129 -4.18 24.12 2.88
C LEU A 129 -3.16 24.15 4.03
N PRO A 130 -3.61 24.17 5.29
CA PRO A 130 -2.71 23.97 6.41
C PRO A 130 -2.05 22.58 6.29
N VAL A 131 -0.73 22.54 6.37
CA VAL A 131 0.04 21.31 6.16
C VAL A 131 0.46 20.71 7.49
N LEU A 132 0.21 19.41 7.65
CA LEU A 132 0.77 18.58 8.70
C LEU A 132 1.81 17.63 8.08
N VAL A 133 3.04 17.68 8.55
CA VAL A 133 4.06 16.69 8.20
C VAL A 133 4.01 15.55 9.22
N PHE A 134 3.55 14.38 8.79
CA PHE A 134 3.47 13.20 9.64
C PHE A 134 4.67 12.27 9.36
N ILE A 135 5.69 12.38 10.20
CA ILE A 135 6.90 11.56 10.13
C ILE A 135 6.68 10.32 11.00
N HIS A 136 6.88 9.12 10.42
CA HIS A 136 6.72 7.87 11.14
C HIS A 136 7.70 6.79 10.69
N GLY A 137 7.59 5.63 11.33
CA GLY A 137 8.29 4.41 10.93
C GLY A 137 9.70 4.29 11.47
N GLY A 138 10.28 3.11 11.24
CA GLY A 138 11.69 2.80 11.44
C GLY A 138 12.23 2.09 10.19
N PRO A 139 13.44 1.51 10.23
CA PRO A 139 14.08 0.89 9.06
C PRO A 139 13.28 -0.24 8.40
N TYR A 140 12.26 -0.77 9.09
CA TYR A 140 11.40 -1.86 8.64
C TYR A 140 9.98 -1.42 8.25
N SER A 141 9.73 -0.12 8.10
CA SER A 141 8.42 0.42 7.73
C SER A 141 8.50 1.18 6.43
N ALA A 142 7.41 1.19 5.66
CA ALA A 142 7.25 2.02 4.47
C ALA A 142 5.83 2.58 4.41
N SER A 143 5.68 3.80 3.92
CA SER A 143 4.40 4.35 3.48
C SER A 143 4.03 3.69 2.16
N ILE A 144 2.94 2.94 2.15
CA ILE A 144 2.51 2.11 1.01
C ILE A 144 1.05 2.39 0.65
N ASN A 145 0.69 2.08 -0.60
CA ASN A 145 -0.65 2.16 -1.15
C ASN A 145 -1.56 1.09 -0.53
N ARG A 146 -2.10 1.42 0.63
CA ARG A 146 -2.92 0.53 1.46
C ARG A 146 -4.00 1.36 2.15
N PHE A 147 -5.13 0.71 2.44
CA PHE A 147 -6.13 1.30 3.31
C PHE A 147 -5.65 1.32 4.76
N GLN A 148 -5.54 2.52 5.33
CA GLN A 148 -4.98 2.77 6.66
C GLN A 148 -6.05 3.28 7.63
N ALA A 149 -6.61 2.38 8.43
CA ALA A 149 -7.59 2.69 9.48
C ALA A 149 -7.09 2.33 10.90
N SER A 150 -5.77 2.32 11.11
CA SER A 150 -5.17 2.02 12.41
C SER A 150 -5.02 3.29 13.24
N THR A 151 -5.29 3.20 14.54
CA THR A 151 -5.11 4.30 15.51
C THR A 151 -3.67 4.82 15.57
N ASN A 152 -2.68 3.99 15.23
CA ASN A 152 -1.26 4.38 15.21
C ASN A 152 -0.87 5.16 13.95
N TYR A 153 -1.78 5.27 12.97
CA TYR A 153 -1.56 5.99 11.72
C TYR A 153 -2.73 6.94 11.48
N TRP A 154 -2.60 8.11 12.10
CA TRP A 154 -3.66 9.10 12.21
C TRP A 154 -3.64 10.15 11.08
N ALA A 155 -2.89 9.92 9.99
CA ALA A 155 -2.87 10.80 8.83
C ALA A 155 -4.28 11.00 8.23
N SER A 156 -5.07 9.93 8.13
CA SER A 156 -6.46 10.00 7.67
C SER A 156 -7.37 10.76 8.65
N LEU A 157 -7.11 10.66 9.96
CA LEU A 157 -7.83 11.42 10.98
C LEU A 157 -7.50 12.91 10.86
N ALA A 158 -6.22 13.29 10.83
CA ALA A 158 -5.81 14.69 10.67
C ALA A 158 -6.31 15.30 9.35
N ALA A 159 -6.31 14.53 8.26
CA ALA A 159 -6.87 14.99 7.00
C ALA A 159 -8.38 15.22 7.09
N SER A 160 -9.10 14.35 7.81
CA SER A 160 -10.53 14.55 8.07
C SER A 160 -10.82 15.83 8.86
N GLU A 161 -9.87 16.28 9.70
CA GLU A 161 -9.92 17.55 10.43
C GLU A 161 -9.43 18.77 9.62
N GLY A 162 -9.21 18.62 8.30
CA GLY A 162 -8.94 19.75 7.41
C GLY A 162 -7.48 20.01 7.06
N TRP A 163 -6.54 19.17 7.53
CA TRP A 163 -5.12 19.27 7.21
C TRP A 163 -4.76 18.59 5.89
N LEU A 164 -3.90 19.19 5.09
CA LEU A 164 -3.15 18.45 4.07
C LEU A 164 -2.02 17.70 4.77
N VAL A 165 -2.06 16.37 4.78
CA VAL A 165 -1.06 15.57 5.51
C VAL A 165 -0.03 15.00 4.54
N LEU A 166 1.25 15.30 4.77
CA LEU A 166 2.37 14.67 4.09
C LEU A 166 2.96 13.57 4.96
N GLU A 167 2.78 12.32 4.54
CA GLU A 167 3.27 11.15 5.25
C GLU A 167 4.69 10.78 4.82
N LEU A 168 5.62 10.76 5.78
CA LEU A 168 7.05 10.54 5.58
C LEU A 168 7.57 9.35 6.39
N VAL A 169 8.47 8.57 5.77
CA VAL A 169 9.26 7.53 6.47
C VAL A 169 10.71 7.96 6.61
N TYR A 170 11.31 7.69 7.78
CA TYR A 170 12.74 7.89 8.03
C TYR A 170 13.63 7.20 6.99
N ARG A 171 14.54 7.95 6.38
CA ARG A 171 15.71 7.41 5.68
C ARG A 171 16.92 7.56 6.60
N HIS A 172 17.32 6.46 7.24
CA HIS A 172 18.49 6.38 8.15
C HIS A 172 18.35 7.23 9.44
N MET A 173 19.13 6.84 10.45
CA MET A 173 18.93 7.06 11.90
C MET A 173 18.90 8.54 12.36
N ILE A 174 18.05 8.79 13.37
CA ILE A 174 18.00 9.93 14.34
C ILE A 174 17.53 11.30 13.80
N VAL A 175 16.24 11.58 13.96
CA VAL A 175 15.75 12.84 14.57
C VAL A 175 14.51 12.48 15.39
N VAL A 176 14.41 12.98 16.62
CA VAL A 176 13.28 12.80 17.55
C VAL A 176 11.97 13.30 16.92
N ASN A 177 10.84 12.70 17.29
CA ASN A 177 9.47 13.18 16.99
C ASN A 177 9.42 14.73 16.97
N LEU A 178 9.38 15.32 15.78
CA LEU A 178 9.12 16.74 15.60
C LEU A 178 7.86 16.87 14.74
N ILE A 179 6.79 17.33 15.38
CA ILE A 179 5.67 17.94 14.66
C ILE A 179 6.19 19.30 14.19
N GLN A 180 6.48 19.43 12.89
CA GLN A 180 6.78 20.72 12.29
C GLN A 180 5.52 21.25 11.60
N PHE A 181 4.97 22.33 12.14
CA PHE A 181 3.97 23.14 11.45
C PHE A 181 4.71 23.99 10.41
N VAL A 182 4.46 23.75 9.12
CA VAL A 182 4.97 24.61 8.05
C VAL A 182 3.83 25.52 7.62
N HIS A 183 3.93 26.79 7.98
CA HIS A 183 3.13 27.85 7.38
C HIS A 183 3.86 28.33 6.12
N TYR A 184 3.20 28.23 4.96
CA TYR A 184 3.57 28.94 3.75
C TYR A 184 2.79 30.26 3.68
#